data_AF-U2C6Z1-F1
#
_entry.id   AF-U2C6Z1-F1
#
_cell.length_a   1.000
_cell.length_b   1.000
_cell.length_c   1.000
_cell.angle_alpha   90.00
_cell.angle_beta   90.00
_cell.angle_gamma   90.00
#
_symmetry.space_group_name_H-M   'P 1'
#
loop_
_entity.id
_entity.type
_entity.pdbx_description
1 polymer ?
#
loop_
_entity_poly.entity_id
_entity_poly.type
_entity_poly.pdbx_seq_one_letter_code
_entity_poly.pdbx_strand_id
1 'polypeptide(L)'
;MLEWKKLHPDIRYIFSKDILKQRRAAKEEATYIKKGETYEDECLRVDAFGSTDAGSSFLIHLQGLSIFHAGDLNNWHWSEDSTEEEIRKADGDFLAELKDLKEKAPETDVALFPVDRRMGKDYMKGAKQFIEQIKTTIFVPIHFGEDYEGGNAFHRFAEEAGIRFIAIGGRGESFEITQ
;
A
#
# COMPACT_ATOMS: atom_id res chain seq x y z
N MET A 1 -1.08 -18.58 12.31
CA MET A 1 -1.55 -17.71 11.22
C MET A 1 -3.08 -17.77 11.24
N LEU A 2 -3.81 -16.68 11.00
CA LEU A 2 -5.28 -16.63 11.03
C LEU A 2 -5.95 -16.81 12.42
N GLU A 3 -5.24 -16.47 13.49
CA GLU A 3 -5.75 -16.56 14.88
C GLU A 3 -7.00 -15.71 15.12
N TRP A 4 -7.20 -14.64 14.34
CA TRP A 4 -8.40 -13.78 14.43
C TRP A 4 -9.70 -14.55 14.22
N LYS A 5 -9.70 -15.64 13.45
CA LYS A 5 -10.87 -16.51 13.28
C LYS A 5 -11.33 -17.18 14.59
N LYS A 6 -10.44 -17.31 15.58
CA LYS A 6 -10.80 -17.80 16.92
C LYS A 6 -11.60 -16.77 17.72
N LEU A 7 -11.40 -15.48 17.45
CA LEU A 7 -12.10 -14.38 18.11
C LEU A 7 -13.33 -13.92 17.32
N HIS A 8 -13.26 -13.98 15.99
CA HIS A 8 -14.31 -13.57 15.05
C HIS A 8 -14.56 -14.72 14.05
N PRO A 9 -15.45 -15.68 14.37
CA PRO A 9 -15.68 -16.87 13.53
C PRO A 9 -16.22 -16.55 12.13
N ASP A 10 -16.82 -15.37 11.97
CA ASP A 10 -17.40 -14.82 10.75
C ASP A 10 -16.41 -14.04 9.87
N ILE A 11 -15.16 -13.88 10.32
CA ILE A 11 -14.12 -13.18 9.55
C ILE A 11 -13.87 -13.87 8.20
N ARG A 12 -13.74 -13.06 7.14
CA ARG A 12 -13.32 -13.49 5.81
C ARG A 12 -11.97 -12.87 5.49
N TYR A 13 -11.04 -13.69 5.03
CA TYR A 13 -9.73 -13.23 4.57
C TYR A 13 -9.72 -13.09 3.06
N ILE A 14 -9.14 -12.00 2.57
CA ILE A 14 -8.85 -11.78 1.16
C ILE A 14 -7.34 -11.68 1.03
N PHE A 15 -6.74 -12.58 0.26
CA PHE A 15 -5.29 -12.69 0.11
C PHE A 15 -4.86 -12.54 -1.35
N SER A 16 -3.61 -12.10 -1.54
CA SER A 16 -2.99 -12.23 -2.84
C SER A 16 -2.77 -13.70 -3.18
N LYS A 17 -2.94 -14.03 -4.47
CA LYS A 17 -2.86 -15.41 -4.99
C LYS A 17 -1.49 -16.06 -4.80
N ASP A 18 -0.43 -15.27 -4.59
CA ASP A 18 0.91 -15.77 -4.31
C ASP A 18 0.99 -16.49 -2.95
N ILE A 19 0.23 -16.07 -1.94
CA ILE A 19 0.11 -16.73 -0.63
C ILE A 19 -0.33 -18.20 -0.80
N LEU A 20 -1.31 -18.45 -1.68
CA LEU A 20 -1.76 -19.80 -2.00
C LEU A 20 -0.67 -20.60 -2.73
N LYS A 21 0.02 -19.99 -3.70
CA LYS A 21 1.10 -20.64 -4.46
C LYS A 21 2.27 -21.05 -3.57
N GLN A 22 2.59 -20.22 -2.58
CA GLN A 22 3.65 -20.47 -1.59
C GLN A 22 3.19 -21.39 -0.45
N ARG A 23 1.94 -21.88 -0.47
CA ARG A 23 1.36 -22.76 0.55
C ARG A 23 1.42 -22.17 1.97
N ARG A 24 1.28 -20.84 2.08
CA ARG A 24 1.26 -20.13 3.37
C ARG A 24 -0.12 -20.18 4.05
N ALA A 25 -1.17 -20.43 3.29
CA ALA A 25 -2.54 -20.68 3.76
C ALA A 25 -3.26 -21.67 2.84
N ALA A 26 -4.24 -22.41 3.37
CA ALA A 26 -5.01 -23.38 2.62
C ALA A 26 -6.12 -22.71 1.79
N LYS A 27 -6.52 -23.34 0.68
CA LYS A 27 -7.44 -22.78 -0.31
C LYS A 27 -8.79 -22.37 0.29
N GLU A 28 -9.22 -23.06 1.35
CA GLU A 28 -10.50 -22.87 2.03
C GLU A 28 -10.44 -21.80 3.12
N GLU A 29 -9.26 -21.26 3.42
CA GLU A 29 -9.06 -20.30 4.51
C GLU A 29 -9.24 -18.84 4.08
N ALA A 30 -9.17 -18.56 2.77
CA ALA A 30 -9.27 -17.21 2.23
C ALA A 30 -9.83 -17.19 0.81
N THR A 31 -10.33 -16.04 0.40
CA THR A 31 -10.52 -15.72 -1.01
C THR A 31 -9.21 -15.20 -1.57
N TYR A 32 -8.77 -15.73 -2.71
CA TYR A 32 -7.49 -15.36 -3.31
C TYR A 32 -7.70 -14.60 -4.61
N ILE A 33 -7.17 -13.38 -4.68
CA ILE A 33 -7.21 -12.52 -5.87
C ILE A 33 -5.79 -12.20 -6.35
N LYS A 34 -5.58 -12.07 -7.66
CA LYS A 34 -4.31 -11.60 -8.26
C LYS A 34 -4.49 -10.23 -8.91
N LYS A 35 -3.39 -9.56 -9.28
CA LYS A 35 -3.40 -8.33 -10.08
C LYS A 35 -4.45 -8.40 -11.21
N GLY A 36 -5.32 -7.40 -11.25
CA GLY A 36 -6.39 -7.25 -12.23
C GLY A 36 -7.71 -7.93 -11.85
N GLU A 37 -7.74 -8.76 -10.82
CA GLU A 37 -8.98 -9.35 -10.29
C GLU A 37 -9.61 -8.46 -9.21
N THR A 38 -10.92 -8.64 -9.06
CA THR A 38 -11.75 -7.93 -8.08
C THR A 38 -12.46 -8.96 -7.20
N TYR A 39 -12.51 -8.69 -5.90
CA TYR A 39 -13.48 -9.28 -4.99
C TYR A 39 -14.56 -8.24 -4.67
N GLU A 40 -15.82 -8.66 -4.61
CA GLU A 40 -16.93 -7.77 -4.23
C GLU A 40 -18.01 -8.57 -3.52
N ASP A 41 -18.50 -8.01 -2.43
CA ASP A 41 -19.69 -8.49 -1.72
C ASP A 41 -20.57 -7.32 -1.27
N GLU A 42 -21.55 -7.61 -0.42
CA GLU A 42 -22.53 -6.65 0.08
C GLU A 42 -21.92 -5.56 0.97
N CYS A 43 -20.71 -5.80 1.49
CA CYS A 43 -20.03 -4.93 2.45
C CYS A 43 -18.95 -4.08 1.78
N LEU A 44 -18.15 -4.67 0.89
CA LEU A 44 -17.00 -4.02 0.30
C LEU A 44 -16.62 -4.56 -1.08
N ARG A 45 -15.85 -3.75 -1.80
CA ARG A 45 -15.16 -4.15 -3.03
C ARG A 45 -13.65 -4.00 -2.85
N VAL A 46 -12.89 -4.98 -3.32
CA VAL A 46 -11.41 -4.97 -3.34
C VAL A 46 -10.93 -5.21 -4.75
N ASP A 47 -10.19 -4.25 -5.30
CA ASP A 47 -9.45 -4.41 -6.55
C ASP A 47 -7.97 -4.68 -6.24
N ALA A 48 -7.40 -5.73 -6.82
CA ALA A 48 -5.99 -6.07 -6.65
C ALA A 48 -5.11 -5.49 -7.77
N PHE A 49 -4.00 -4.87 -7.36
CA PHE A 49 -2.99 -4.27 -8.24
C PHE A 49 -1.63 -4.95 -8.00
N GLY A 50 -0.64 -4.62 -8.84
CA GLY A 50 0.69 -5.19 -8.70
C GLY A 50 1.43 -4.67 -7.47
N SER A 51 2.57 -5.29 -7.25
CA SER A 51 3.61 -4.86 -6.30
C SER A 51 4.93 -4.98 -7.04
N THR A 52 5.88 -4.13 -6.69
CA THR A 52 7.25 -4.10 -7.25
C THR A 52 8.23 -4.91 -6.41
N ASP A 53 7.80 -5.42 -5.26
CA ASP A 53 8.56 -6.37 -4.43
C ASP A 53 7.74 -7.64 -4.19
N ALA A 54 7.10 -7.80 -3.03
CA ALA A 54 6.29 -8.97 -2.70
C ALA A 54 4.77 -8.68 -2.75
N GLY A 55 3.98 -9.73 -3.01
CA GLY A 55 2.52 -9.69 -2.85
C GLY A 55 1.78 -8.82 -3.88
N SER A 56 0.83 -8.03 -3.40
CA SER A 56 -0.06 -7.19 -4.20
C SER A 56 -0.47 -5.97 -3.39
N SER A 57 -0.85 -4.91 -4.08
CA SER A 57 -1.53 -3.76 -3.48
C SER A 57 -3.04 -3.88 -3.66
N PHE A 58 -3.80 -3.23 -2.79
CA PHE A 58 -5.26 -3.33 -2.76
C PHE A 58 -5.91 -1.95 -2.72
N LEU A 59 -6.89 -1.75 -3.60
CA LEU A 59 -7.85 -0.65 -3.47
C LEU A 59 -9.14 -1.21 -2.88
N ILE A 60 -9.56 -0.66 -1.76
CA ILE A 60 -10.72 -1.10 -1.01
C ILE A 60 -11.77 0.01 -1.08
N HIS A 61 -12.95 -0.32 -1.60
CA HIS A 61 -14.12 0.53 -1.53
C HIS A 61 -15.06 0.03 -0.44
N LEU A 62 -15.30 0.87 0.56
CA LEU A 62 -16.13 0.56 1.72
C LEU A 62 -16.83 1.83 2.17
N GLN A 63 -18.16 1.77 2.33
CA GLN A 63 -18.96 2.88 2.89
C GLN A 63 -18.74 4.24 2.19
N GLY A 64 -18.55 4.22 0.87
CA GLY A 64 -18.29 5.43 0.08
C GLY A 64 -16.87 5.99 0.19
N LEU A 65 -15.97 5.32 0.93
CA LEU A 65 -14.54 5.62 0.98
C LEU A 65 -13.75 4.71 0.04
N SER A 66 -12.66 5.27 -0.48
CA SER A 66 -11.62 4.60 -1.25
C SER A 66 -10.31 4.55 -0.45
N ILE A 67 -9.90 3.36 -0.06
CA ILE A 67 -8.71 3.12 0.76
C ILE A 67 -7.71 2.33 -0.08
N PHE A 68 -6.57 2.94 -0.40
CA PHE A 68 -5.48 2.26 -1.08
C PHE A 68 -4.44 1.77 -0.07
N HIS A 69 -4.21 0.48 -0.03
CA HIS A 69 -3.14 -0.14 0.75
C HIS A 69 -2.07 -0.67 -0.22
N ALA A 70 -0.93 0.03 -0.27
CA ALA A 70 0.15 -0.29 -1.20
C ALA A 70 0.80 -1.66 -0.92
N GLY A 71 0.74 -2.16 0.31
CA GLY A 71 1.56 -3.31 0.70
C GLY A 71 3.02 -2.97 0.42
N ASP A 72 3.74 -3.86 -0.25
CA ASP A 72 5.11 -3.62 -0.71
C ASP A 72 5.20 -2.92 -2.07
N LEU A 73 4.16 -2.26 -2.59
CA LEU A 73 4.30 -1.43 -3.80
C LEU A 73 5.08 -0.15 -3.46
N ASN A 74 6.28 -0.02 -4.02
CA ASN A 74 7.12 1.19 -3.90
C ASN A 74 8.16 1.25 -5.03
N ASN A 75 8.87 2.36 -5.13
CA ASN A 75 10.03 2.46 -6.00
C ASN A 75 11.29 1.88 -5.33
N TRP A 76 11.35 0.56 -5.17
CA TRP A 76 12.43 -0.12 -4.44
C TRP A 76 13.77 -0.08 -5.19
N HIS A 77 14.58 0.94 -4.91
CA HIS A 77 15.98 1.00 -5.30
C HIS A 77 16.82 1.64 -4.18
N TRP A 78 18.09 1.26 -4.15
CA TRP A 78 19.10 1.81 -3.25
C TRP A 78 20.14 2.49 -4.12
N SER A 79 19.98 3.78 -4.39
CA SER A 79 20.84 4.48 -5.36
C SER A 79 22.30 4.61 -4.96
N GLU A 80 22.65 4.20 -3.75
CA GLU A 80 24.03 4.09 -3.28
C GLU A 80 24.66 2.75 -3.68
N ASP A 81 23.85 1.72 -3.92
CA ASP A 81 24.27 0.34 -4.25
C ASP A 81 23.84 -0.11 -5.66
N SER A 82 22.84 0.55 -6.25
CA SER A 82 22.24 0.18 -7.54
C SER A 82 22.94 0.89 -8.70
N THR A 83 23.09 0.18 -9.81
CA THR A 83 23.50 0.76 -11.09
C THR A 83 22.41 1.68 -11.66
N GLU A 84 22.78 2.56 -12.58
CA GLU A 84 21.80 3.42 -13.27
C GLU A 84 20.73 2.62 -14.03
N GLU A 85 21.08 1.44 -14.56
CA GLU A 85 20.15 0.57 -15.25
C GLU A 85 19.12 -0.03 -14.28
N GLU A 86 19.56 -0.49 -13.11
CA GLU A 86 18.67 -1.02 -12.06
C GLU A 86 17.74 0.07 -11.53
N ILE A 87 18.24 1.29 -11.30
CA ILE A 87 17.42 2.43 -10.87
C ILE A 87 16.37 2.75 -11.95
N ARG A 88 16.78 2.82 -13.23
CA ARG A 88 15.85 3.10 -14.34
C ARG A 88 14.78 2.02 -14.47
N LYS A 89 15.16 0.76 -14.24
CA LYS A 89 14.22 -0.36 -14.24
C LYS A 89 13.23 -0.26 -13.08
N ALA A 90 13.69 0.00 -11.85
CA ALA A 90 12.84 0.17 -10.69
C ALA A 90 11.86 1.35 -10.86
N ASP A 91 12.35 2.48 -11.39
CA ASP A 91 11.51 3.62 -11.77
C ASP A 91 10.43 3.23 -12.78
N GLY A 92 10.82 2.53 -13.86
CA GLY A 92 9.91 2.12 -14.93
C GLY A 92 8.83 1.14 -14.45
N ASP A 93 9.24 0.12 -13.70
CA ASP A 93 8.34 -0.90 -13.15
C ASP A 93 7.32 -0.26 -12.19
N PHE A 94 7.79 0.62 -11.30
CA PHE A 94 6.91 1.31 -10.36
C PHE A 94 5.94 2.27 -11.05
N LEU A 95 6.41 3.08 -12.01
CA LEU A 95 5.55 4.01 -12.76
C LEU A 95 4.51 3.28 -13.62
N ALA A 96 4.82 2.08 -14.12
CA ALA A 96 3.85 1.25 -14.81
C ALA A 96 2.72 0.80 -13.89
N GLU A 97 3.02 0.37 -12.66
CA GLU A 97 2.01 0.03 -11.66
C GLU A 97 1.18 1.26 -11.24
N LEU A 98 1.80 2.43 -11.06
CA LEU A 98 1.06 3.67 -10.78
C LEU A 98 0.13 4.07 -11.92
N LYS A 99 0.54 3.84 -13.17
CA LYS A 99 -0.31 4.11 -14.33
C LYS A 99 -1.56 3.22 -14.31
N ASP A 100 -1.37 1.91 -14.13
CA ASP A 100 -2.48 0.94 -14.03
C ASP A 100 -3.43 1.30 -12.88
N LEU A 101 -2.88 1.73 -11.74
CA LEU A 101 -3.65 2.17 -10.58
C LEU A 101 -4.44 3.44 -10.88
N LYS A 102 -3.80 4.47 -11.43
CA LYS A 102 -4.42 5.76 -11.74
C LYS A 102 -5.59 5.65 -12.73
N GLU A 103 -5.53 4.69 -13.66
CA GLU A 103 -6.64 4.44 -14.59
C GLU A 103 -7.93 3.99 -13.87
N LYS A 104 -7.80 3.31 -12.72
CA LYS A 104 -8.94 2.82 -11.92
C LYS A 104 -9.24 3.69 -10.70
N ALA A 105 -8.23 4.31 -10.11
CA ALA A 105 -8.28 5.12 -8.91
C ALA A 105 -7.46 6.40 -9.10
N PRO A 106 -7.98 7.37 -9.86
CA PRO A 106 -7.32 8.67 -10.02
C PRO A 106 -7.28 9.48 -8.73
N GLU A 107 -8.17 9.15 -7.78
CA GLU A 107 -8.18 9.71 -6.43
C GLU A 107 -8.41 8.63 -5.37
N THR A 108 -7.88 8.86 -4.17
CA THR A 108 -8.04 8.00 -2.99
C THR A 108 -8.29 8.86 -1.75
N ASP A 109 -9.21 8.41 -0.90
CA ASP A 109 -9.50 9.08 0.37
C ASP A 109 -8.39 8.81 1.39
N VAL A 110 -7.92 7.57 1.46
CA VAL A 110 -6.83 7.15 2.35
C VAL A 110 -5.81 6.33 1.57
N ALA A 111 -4.56 6.73 1.59
CA ALA A 111 -3.44 5.95 1.07
C ALA A 111 -2.52 5.51 2.21
N LEU A 112 -2.37 4.20 2.39
CA LEU A 112 -1.33 3.60 3.22
C LEU A 112 -0.17 3.22 2.31
N PHE A 113 0.95 3.93 2.43
CA PHE A 113 2.06 3.82 1.47
C PHE A 113 3.44 3.72 2.15
N PRO A 114 4.37 2.89 1.64
CA PRO A 114 5.71 2.76 2.18
C PRO A 114 6.50 4.07 2.25
N VAL A 115 7.11 4.33 3.41
CA VAL A 115 8.12 5.39 3.61
C VAL A 115 9.24 4.78 4.44
N ASP A 116 10.22 4.16 3.79
CA ASP A 116 11.16 3.26 4.46
C ASP A 116 12.62 3.74 4.38
N ARG A 117 13.09 4.43 5.43
CA ARG A 117 14.43 5.04 5.50
C ARG A 117 15.58 4.04 5.29
N ARG A 118 15.33 2.73 5.38
CA ARG A 118 16.32 1.69 5.02
C ARG A 118 16.74 1.75 3.56
N MET A 119 15.97 2.41 2.69
CA MET A 119 16.30 2.65 1.28
C MET A 119 17.39 3.70 1.05
N GLY A 120 17.96 4.27 2.11
CA GLY A 120 18.96 5.32 2.00
C GLY A 120 18.35 6.63 1.51
N LYS A 121 19.08 7.38 0.68
CA LYS A 121 18.71 8.77 0.34
C LYS A 121 17.39 8.94 -0.41
N ASP A 122 16.93 7.91 -1.13
CA ASP A 122 15.76 7.98 -2.02
C ASP A 122 14.49 7.36 -1.42
N TYR A 123 14.47 7.10 -0.11
CA TYR A 123 13.36 6.38 0.55
C TYR A 123 11.96 7.00 0.42
N MET A 124 11.88 8.29 0.11
CA MET A 124 10.62 8.99 -0.11
C MET A 124 10.21 9.05 -1.59
N LYS A 125 11.07 8.60 -2.52
CA LYS A 125 10.87 8.83 -3.96
C LYS A 125 9.56 8.20 -4.46
N GLY A 126 9.27 6.96 -4.09
CA GLY A 126 8.03 6.30 -4.49
C GLY A 126 6.78 6.97 -3.90
N ALA A 127 6.82 7.40 -2.64
CA ALA A 127 5.72 8.14 -2.01
C ALA A 127 5.45 9.50 -2.71
N LYS A 128 6.51 10.23 -3.10
CA LYS A 128 6.37 11.47 -3.90
C LYS A 128 5.73 11.21 -5.26
N GLN A 129 6.27 10.23 -5.99
CA GLN A 129 5.74 9.83 -7.29
C GLN A 129 4.27 9.39 -7.20
N PHE A 130 3.86 8.73 -6.11
CA PHE A 130 2.47 8.35 -5.87
C PHE A 130 1.56 9.58 -5.74
N ILE A 131 1.86 10.51 -4.82
CA ILE A 131 1.00 11.68 -4.59
C ILE A 131 0.97 12.67 -5.77
N GLU A 132 2.01 12.67 -6.61
CA GLU A 132 2.05 13.45 -7.86
C GLU A 132 1.12 12.87 -8.93
N GLN A 133 0.86 11.56 -8.90
CA GLN A 133 0.06 10.88 -9.93
C GLN A 133 -1.38 10.65 -9.50
N ILE A 134 -1.62 10.38 -8.22
CA ILE A 134 -2.91 9.99 -7.66
C ILE A 134 -3.29 10.99 -6.59
N LYS A 135 -4.43 11.67 -6.80
CA LYS A 135 -4.94 12.65 -5.84
C LYS A 135 -5.25 11.92 -4.52
N THR A 136 -4.68 12.39 -3.43
CA THR A 136 -4.76 11.72 -2.14
C THR A 136 -5.28 12.70 -1.09
N THR A 137 -6.34 12.32 -0.36
CA THR A 137 -6.88 13.18 0.72
C THR A 137 -6.11 12.96 2.02
N ILE A 138 -5.86 11.70 2.39
CA ILE A 138 -5.16 11.31 3.63
C ILE A 138 -4.02 10.36 3.29
N PHE A 139 -2.82 10.66 3.80
CA PHE A 139 -1.64 9.80 3.66
C PHE A 139 -1.23 9.22 5.02
N VAL A 140 -1.00 7.91 5.06
CA VAL A 140 -0.54 7.17 6.24
C VAL A 140 0.73 6.42 5.86
N PRO A 141 1.88 6.69 6.49
CA PRO A 141 3.12 5.97 6.19
C PRO A 141 3.02 4.52 6.71
N ILE A 142 3.66 3.59 5.99
CA ILE A 142 3.85 2.18 6.41
C ILE A 142 5.27 1.68 6.08
N HIS A 143 5.60 0.42 6.41
CA HIS A 143 6.87 -0.28 6.13
C HIS A 143 8.17 0.24 6.81
N PHE A 144 8.09 1.26 7.67
CA PHE A 144 9.25 1.81 8.41
C PHE A 144 9.64 1.06 9.69
N GLY A 145 8.96 -0.03 10.04
CA GLY A 145 9.28 -0.79 11.26
C GLY A 145 9.05 0.03 12.54
N GLU A 146 10.13 0.33 13.28
CA GLU A 146 10.11 1.18 14.48
C GLU A 146 10.81 2.54 14.26
N ASP A 147 11.23 2.83 13.02
CA ASP A 147 11.74 4.14 12.63
C ASP A 147 10.58 5.12 12.38
N TYR A 148 9.86 5.46 13.45
CA TYR A 148 8.74 6.39 13.40
C TYR A 148 9.15 7.76 12.87
N GLU A 149 10.36 8.21 13.17
CA GLU A 149 10.90 9.45 12.62
C GLU A 149 11.07 9.35 11.10
N GLY A 150 11.60 8.23 10.59
CA GLY A 150 11.69 7.94 9.16
C GLY A 150 10.36 7.92 8.46
N GLY A 151 9.39 7.16 8.98
CA GLY A 151 8.05 7.08 8.42
C GLY A 151 7.35 8.44 8.41
N ASN A 152 7.41 9.18 9.53
CA ASN A 152 6.71 10.44 9.69
C ASN A 152 7.38 11.63 8.99
N ALA A 153 8.64 11.50 8.56
CA ALA A 153 9.34 12.58 7.86
C ALA A 153 8.65 13.00 6.54
N PHE A 154 7.82 12.13 5.96
CA PHE A 154 7.05 12.47 4.75
C PHE A 154 5.94 13.51 4.98
N HIS A 155 5.57 13.78 6.24
CA HIS A 155 4.54 14.75 6.64
C HIS A 155 4.67 16.09 5.91
N ARG A 156 5.89 16.63 5.82
CA ARG A 156 6.14 17.91 5.16
C ARG A 156 5.70 17.90 3.69
N PHE A 157 6.00 16.83 2.95
CA PHE A 157 5.65 16.73 1.53
C PHE A 157 4.13 16.56 1.34
N ALA A 158 3.48 15.83 2.25
CA ALA A 158 2.03 15.70 2.26
C ALA A 158 1.35 17.06 2.50
N GLU A 159 1.77 17.81 3.53
CA GLU A 159 1.21 19.13 3.82
C GLU A 159 1.43 20.14 2.68
N GLU A 160 2.62 20.18 2.08
CA GLU A 160 2.92 21.03 0.92
C GLU A 160 2.00 20.70 -0.28
N ALA A 161 1.55 19.44 -0.40
CA ALA A 161 0.59 19.00 -1.41
C ALA A 161 -0.88 19.15 -0.98
N GLY A 162 -1.16 19.71 0.20
CA GLY A 162 -2.53 19.86 0.75
C GLY A 162 -3.16 18.54 1.23
N ILE A 163 -2.33 17.53 1.51
CA ILE A 163 -2.75 16.20 1.94
C ILE A 163 -2.70 16.12 3.46
N ARG A 164 -3.75 15.63 4.10
CA ARG A 164 -3.74 15.35 5.53
C ARG A 164 -2.81 14.18 5.82
N PHE A 165 -1.80 14.38 6.65
CA PHE A 165 -0.90 13.31 7.07
C PHE A 165 -1.31 12.74 8.43
N ILE A 166 -1.34 11.42 8.57
CA ILE A 166 -1.50 10.74 9.86
C ILE A 166 -0.14 10.25 10.30
N ALA A 167 0.43 10.89 11.33
CA ALA A 167 1.66 10.44 11.95
C ALA A 167 1.40 9.21 12.83
N ILE A 168 2.28 8.22 12.73
CA ILE A 168 2.24 7.01 13.56
C ILE A 168 3.25 7.17 14.70
N GLY A 169 2.78 7.11 15.94
CA GLY A 169 3.60 7.18 17.14
C GLY A 169 3.93 5.83 17.76
N GLY A 170 3.18 4.78 17.43
CA GLY A 170 3.33 3.48 18.05
C GLY A 170 2.57 2.34 17.38
N ARG A 171 2.84 1.10 17.82
CA ARG A 171 2.05 -0.07 17.39
C ARG A 171 0.70 -0.09 18.10
N GLY A 172 -0.35 -0.50 17.39
CA GLY A 172 -1.69 -0.67 17.96
C GLY A 172 -2.53 0.62 18.01
N GLU A 173 -2.08 1.69 17.36
CA GLU A 173 -2.86 2.91 17.23
C GLU A 173 -4.11 2.72 16.36
N SER A 174 -5.11 3.55 16.61
CA SER A 174 -6.36 3.60 15.86
C SER A 174 -6.72 5.05 15.59
N PHE A 175 -7.22 5.32 14.39
CA PHE A 175 -7.54 6.66 13.92
C PHE A 175 -8.96 6.69 13.38
N GLU A 176 -9.70 7.73 13.73
CA GLU A 176 -11.03 7.98 13.16
C GLU A 176 -10.89 8.84 11.90
N ILE A 177 -11.44 8.33 10.81
CA ILE A 177 -11.51 9.04 9.53
C ILE A 177 -12.94 9.55 9.37
N THR A 178 -13.10 10.86 9.54
CA THR A 178 -14.37 11.56 9.28
C THR A 178 -14.30 12.23 7.91
N GLN A 179 -15.38 12.12 7.13
CA GLN A 179 -15.58 12.88 5.89
C GLN A 179 -15.85 14.36 6.18
#